data_AF-A0A7V5DWU0-F1
#
_entry.id   AF-A0A7V5DWU0-F1
#
_cell.length_a   1.000
_cell.length_b   1.000
_cell.length_c   1.000
_cell.angle_alpha   90.00
_cell.angle_beta   90.00
_cell.angle_gamma   90.00
#
_symmetry.space_group_name_H-M   'P 1'
#
loop_
_entity.id
_entity.type
_entity.pdbx_description
1 polymer ?
#
loop_
_entity_poly.entity_id
_entity_poly.type
_entity_poly.pdbx_seq_one_letter_code
_entity_poly.pdbx_strand_id
1 'polypeptide(L)'
;METGTIPSSAPKTVATCTITVNGKSYTVPKGKTILEAVSALGYSIPTLCHLSEVASNASCGVCVVEVKGAKSLLRSCVTKVTEGMDIRLATPRVLAARRTNVELLLANHPKDCLSCLRNQNCELQSIASLLGIDNVRFAQTRKKPLPLDTTSVALVRDPNKCILCGRCVAVCSEVQGVNAIDVMGRGAKTQVATFFFKGLGNVACTNCGQCALVCPTGAIVEKDHTAEVWKALQDPKKVVVVETAPAIRVGLGEAMGMEWGSLVTGKMVAALRRLGFSKVFDTQFSADLTIMEEGHELIQRLSNGGKLPMITSCSPGWIKFIEHFYPNSLAHVSTCKSPQQMFGSIAKTYYAEKMGIDPRDMVVVSIMPCTAKKYEAKRPEMMGAFHYWQARLNLLEKDKFYDVDYALTTRELARMLKQASIKFDALEEEEFDDPLGQSTGAAVIFGATGGVMEAALRTAYEVVTKKHLQSVDFQAVRGLEGIKTAEVDLNGTKLKVAVAHTLKNARILLEQIEKGESPYTFIEIMTCPGGCLGGGGQPIPTTTEIRKKRAESIYREDARKGIRKSHENPAIQQLYKEFLKEPLSHVSHELLHTEYTERGVY
;
A
#
# COMPACT_ATOMS: atom_id res chain seq x y z
N MET A 1 40.17 19.40 -21.72
CA MET A 1 40.37 20.70 -21.05
C MET A 1 39.22 20.86 -20.05
N GLU A 2 39.60 21.08 -18.80
CA GLU A 2 38.78 21.42 -17.61
C GLU A 2 37.62 20.49 -17.22
N THR A 3 37.97 19.51 -16.39
CA THR A 3 37.07 18.73 -15.54
C THR A 3 36.52 19.60 -14.41
N GLY A 4 35.26 20.02 -14.50
CA GLY A 4 34.54 20.68 -13.42
C GLY A 4 34.21 19.71 -12.28
N THR A 5 34.97 19.77 -11.19
CA THR A 5 34.69 19.06 -9.94
C THR A 5 33.46 19.64 -9.26
N ILE A 6 32.44 18.80 -9.04
CA ILE A 6 31.27 19.09 -8.21
C ILE A 6 31.74 19.32 -6.76
N PRO A 7 31.32 20.39 -6.07
CA PRO A 7 31.72 20.60 -4.69
C PRO A 7 31.09 19.54 -3.79
N SER A 8 31.93 18.66 -3.25
CA SER A 8 31.62 17.77 -2.13
C SER A 8 31.18 18.62 -0.93
N SER A 9 29.88 18.60 -0.60
CA SER A 9 29.37 19.22 0.62
C SER A 9 30.03 18.58 1.84
N ALA A 10 30.83 19.35 2.57
CA ALA A 10 31.43 18.93 3.84
C ALA A 10 30.34 18.43 4.82
N PRO A 11 30.59 17.38 5.61
CA PRO A 11 29.63 16.90 6.61
C PRO A 11 29.36 18.01 7.64
N LYS A 12 28.10 18.44 7.74
CA LYS A 12 27.65 19.34 8.81
C LYS A 12 28.00 18.70 10.15
N THR A 13 28.86 19.34 10.95
CA THR A 13 29.16 18.93 12.32
C THR A 13 27.89 18.96 13.15
N VAL A 14 27.32 17.77 13.42
CA VAL A 14 26.11 17.63 14.23
C VAL A 14 26.48 17.90 15.68
N ALA A 15 25.93 18.97 16.28
CA ALA A 15 26.14 19.26 17.69
C ALA A 15 25.71 18.05 18.56
N THR A 16 26.55 17.65 19.50
CA THR A 16 26.29 16.52 20.41
C THR A 16 26.06 16.99 21.84
N CYS A 17 25.50 16.12 22.68
CA CYS A 17 25.44 16.31 24.12
C CYS A 17 25.73 14.99 24.86
N THR A 18 26.26 15.10 26.08
CA THR A 18 26.53 13.95 26.94
C THR A 18 25.32 13.66 27.81
N ILE A 19 24.84 12.41 27.77
CA ILE A 19 23.77 11.91 28.64
C ILE A 19 24.24 10.66 29.38
N THR A 20 23.67 10.40 30.55
CA THR A 20 23.85 9.15 31.28
C THR A 20 22.58 8.31 31.15
N VAL A 21 22.71 7.05 30.72
CA VAL A 21 21.59 6.11 30.61
C VAL A 21 21.91 4.88 31.43
N ASN A 22 21.09 4.60 32.46
CA ASN A 22 21.31 3.51 33.43
C ASN A 22 22.72 3.50 34.03
N GLY A 23 23.26 4.67 34.36
CA GLY A 23 24.58 4.84 34.97
C GLY A 23 25.77 4.83 34.00
N LYS A 24 25.56 4.62 32.69
CA LYS A 24 26.62 4.70 31.67
C LYS A 24 26.49 5.98 30.86
N SER A 25 27.61 6.68 30.67
CA SER A 25 27.68 7.92 29.89
C SER A 25 27.76 7.63 28.38
N TYR A 26 27.06 8.43 27.59
CA TYR A 26 26.98 8.34 26.13
C TYR A 26 26.95 9.74 25.51
N THR A 27 27.60 9.88 24.36
CA THR A 27 27.53 11.08 23.52
C THR A 27 26.50 10.85 22.42
N VAL A 28 25.46 11.70 22.38
CA VAL A 28 24.36 11.57 21.41
C VAL A 28 24.12 12.86 20.63
N PRO A 29 23.54 12.80 19.43
CA PRO A 29 23.14 14.00 18.69
C PRO A 29 22.15 14.86 19.48
N LYS A 30 22.42 16.16 19.57
CA LYS A 30 21.55 17.12 20.25
C LYS A 30 20.21 17.25 19.53
N GLY A 31 19.14 17.46 20.28
CA GLY A 31 17.79 17.73 19.74
C GLY A 31 16.95 16.50 19.44
N LYS A 32 17.53 15.29 19.51
CA LYS A 32 16.79 14.02 19.49
C LYS A 32 15.92 13.87 20.73
N THR A 33 14.82 13.14 20.60
CA THR A 33 14.02 12.72 21.75
C THR A 33 14.79 11.68 22.58
N ILE A 34 14.44 11.54 23.87
CA ILE A 34 15.02 10.49 24.71
C ILE A 34 14.78 9.12 24.07
N LEU A 35 13.59 8.89 23.50
CA LEU A 35 13.27 7.63 22.80
C LEU A 35 14.25 7.34 21.66
N GLU A 36 14.45 8.28 20.74
CA GLU A 36 15.36 8.11 19.61
C GLU A 36 16.81 7.92 20.07
N ALA A 37 17.28 8.76 20.99
CA ALA A 37 18.65 8.72 21.48
C ALA A 37 18.96 7.39 22.18
N VAL A 38 18.07 6.93 23.06
CA VAL A 38 18.23 5.68 23.81
C VAL A 38 18.10 4.46 22.89
N SER A 39 17.23 4.51 21.88
CA SER A 39 17.09 3.44 20.87
C SER A 39 18.36 3.24 20.06
N ALA A 40 19.03 4.33 19.66
CA ALA A 40 20.31 4.28 18.95
C ALA A 40 21.45 3.67 19.78
N LEU A 41 21.31 3.62 21.11
CA LEU A 41 22.30 3.05 22.03
C LEU A 41 22.03 1.56 22.35
N GLY A 42 21.05 0.93 21.68
CA GLY A 42 20.71 -0.48 21.85
C GLY A 42 19.71 -0.78 22.98
N TYR A 43 19.11 0.26 23.59
CA TYR A 43 18.04 0.09 24.57
C TYR A 43 16.67 0.21 23.92
N SER A 44 15.69 -0.56 24.39
CA SER A 44 14.31 -0.48 23.90
C SER A 44 13.38 0.13 24.95
N ILE A 45 12.63 1.17 24.57
CA ILE A 45 11.55 1.74 25.39
C ILE A 45 10.22 1.39 24.72
N PRO A 46 9.28 0.72 25.41
CA PRO A 46 8.00 0.37 24.82
C PRO A 46 7.15 1.61 24.52
N THR A 47 6.44 1.59 23.38
CA THR A 47 5.54 2.65 22.96
C THR A 47 4.27 2.07 22.33
N LEU A 48 3.15 2.80 22.38
CA LEU A 48 1.91 2.41 21.68
C LEU A 48 1.42 3.52 20.75
N CYS A 49 1.28 4.75 21.26
CA CYS A 49 0.77 5.88 20.49
C CYS A 49 1.81 6.60 19.63
N HIS A 50 3.10 6.36 19.89
CA HIS A 50 4.17 6.88 19.06
C HIS A 50 4.19 6.13 17.73
N LEU A 51 4.27 6.87 16.64
CA LEU A 51 4.48 6.37 15.29
C LEU A 51 5.61 7.19 14.70
N SER A 52 6.74 6.52 14.42
CA SER A 52 7.94 7.18 13.89
C SER A 52 7.60 8.05 12.68
N GLU A 53 8.20 9.24 12.61
CA GLU A 53 8.04 10.25 11.54
C GLU A 53 6.62 10.85 11.37
N VAL A 54 5.60 10.34 12.08
CA VAL A 54 4.20 10.77 11.88
C VAL A 54 3.58 11.38 13.13
N ALA A 55 3.72 10.73 14.29
CA ALA A 55 3.00 11.17 15.49
C ALA A 55 3.72 10.83 16.80
N SER A 56 3.78 11.83 17.69
CA SER A 56 4.25 11.71 19.07
C SER A 56 3.36 12.49 20.03
N ASN A 57 2.13 12.03 20.24
CA ASN A 57 1.17 12.72 21.12
C ASN A 57 1.31 12.38 22.62
N ALA A 58 2.20 11.44 22.96
CA ALA A 58 2.49 11.00 24.34
C ALA A 58 1.28 10.53 25.18
N SER A 59 0.14 10.22 24.54
CA SER A 59 -1.14 9.95 25.22
C SER A 59 -1.17 8.61 25.97
N CYS A 60 -0.54 7.56 25.43
CA CYS A 60 -0.61 6.21 26.02
C CYS A 60 0.16 6.06 27.33
N GLY A 61 1.17 6.91 27.54
CA GLY A 61 2.02 6.89 28.72
C GLY A 61 2.90 5.66 28.97
N VAL A 62 3.05 4.79 27.98
CA VAL A 62 3.93 3.60 28.07
C VAL A 62 5.42 3.99 28.00
N CYS A 63 5.75 5.06 27.28
CA CYS A 63 7.13 5.50 27.05
C CYS A 63 7.76 6.27 28.23
N VAL A 64 7.25 6.12 29.45
CA VAL A 64 7.77 6.85 30.61
C VAL A 64 9.19 6.45 30.97
N VAL A 65 10.00 7.42 31.36
CA VAL A 65 11.35 7.26 31.89
C VAL A 65 11.53 8.16 33.12
N GLU A 66 12.45 7.80 34.00
CA GLU A 66 12.82 8.63 35.13
C GLU A 66 14.08 9.42 34.78
N VAL A 67 14.07 10.73 35.02
CA VAL A 67 15.23 11.61 34.81
C VAL A 67 15.59 12.23 36.14
N LYS A 68 16.87 12.12 36.55
CA LYS A 68 17.34 12.65 37.83
C LYS A 68 17.07 14.15 37.91
N GLY A 69 16.46 14.61 39.01
CA GLY A 69 16.06 16.00 39.21
C GLY A 69 14.68 16.36 38.65
N ALA A 70 14.06 15.52 37.82
CA ALA A 70 12.68 15.75 37.37
C ALA A 70 11.67 15.36 38.46
N LYS A 71 10.66 16.20 38.70
CA LYS A 71 9.60 15.95 39.68
C LYS A 71 8.70 14.77 39.28
N SER A 72 8.39 14.65 38.00
CA SER A 72 7.54 13.61 37.41
C SER A 72 8.32 12.70 36.46
N LEU A 73 7.74 11.54 36.14
CA LEU A 73 8.25 10.71 35.04
C LEU A 73 8.02 11.43 33.71
N LEU A 74 9.03 11.46 32.85
CA LEU A 74 8.98 12.14 31.56
C LEU A 74 8.57 11.17 30.45
N ARG A 75 7.96 11.69 29.39
CA ARG A 75 7.52 10.92 28.22
C ARG A 75 8.64 10.91 27.18
N SER A 76 9.34 9.78 27.03
CA SER A 76 10.56 9.72 26.23
C SER A 76 10.36 10.08 24.75
N CYS A 77 9.16 9.85 24.21
CA CYS A 77 8.84 10.08 22.79
C CYS A 77 8.67 11.56 22.41
N VAL A 78 8.63 12.49 23.38
CA VAL A 78 8.49 13.93 23.14
C VAL A 78 9.53 14.76 23.88
N THR A 79 10.10 14.24 24.97
CA THR A 79 11.15 14.93 25.72
C THR A 79 12.47 14.85 24.95
N LYS A 80 13.09 16.00 24.68
CA LYS A 80 14.41 16.10 24.04
C LYS A 80 15.54 15.85 25.03
N VAL A 81 16.63 15.25 24.57
CA VAL A 81 17.86 15.12 25.36
C VAL A 81 18.56 16.47 25.52
N THR A 82 19.09 16.71 26.72
CA THR A 82 19.95 17.87 27.01
C THR A 82 21.22 17.41 27.72
N GLU A 83 22.25 18.26 27.70
CA GLU A 83 23.53 17.99 28.36
C GLU A 83 23.32 17.62 29.84
N GLY A 84 24.02 16.59 30.30
CA GLY A 84 24.01 16.15 31.69
C GLY A 84 22.74 15.42 32.15
N MET A 85 21.80 15.10 31.25
CA MET A 85 20.62 14.30 31.64
C MET A 85 21.03 12.90 32.13
N ASP A 86 20.59 12.52 33.34
CA ASP A 86 20.70 11.15 33.87
C ASP A 86 19.34 10.45 33.80
N ILE A 87 19.23 9.48 32.90
CA ILE A 87 18.01 8.81 32.46
C ILE A 87 18.03 7.35 32.96
N ARG A 88 16.98 6.95 33.67
CA ARG A 88 16.78 5.60 34.19
C ARG A 88 15.53 4.97 33.57
N LEU A 89 15.73 3.81 32.94
CA LEU A 89 14.70 3.20 32.08
C LEU A 89 13.77 2.20 32.80
N ALA A 90 14.20 1.67 33.95
CA ALA A 90 13.54 0.55 34.63
C ALA A 90 13.57 0.66 36.16
N THR A 91 13.32 1.86 36.71
CA THR A 91 13.15 2.01 38.17
C THR A 91 11.80 1.43 38.61
N PRO A 92 11.62 1.09 39.91
CA PRO A 92 10.33 0.61 40.41
C PRO A 92 9.17 1.56 40.07
N ARG A 93 9.41 2.87 40.12
CA ARG A 93 8.45 3.91 39.75
C ARG A 93 8.08 3.87 38.28
N VAL A 94 9.06 3.71 37.38
CA VAL A 94 8.82 3.59 35.93
C VAL A 94 8.00 2.33 35.61
N LEU A 95 8.40 1.19 36.16
CA LEU A 95 7.74 -0.10 35.91
C LEU A 95 6.29 -0.09 36.41
N ALA A 96 6.04 0.44 37.62
CA ALA A 96 4.70 0.57 38.18
C ALA A 96 3.80 1.50 37.34
N ALA A 97 4.35 2.61 36.84
CA ALA A 97 3.62 3.54 35.99
C ALA A 97 3.27 2.91 34.63
N ARG A 98 4.22 2.22 33.98
CA ARG A 98 3.94 1.49 32.72
C ARG A 98 2.86 0.44 32.90
N ARG A 99 2.97 -0.38 33.96
CA ARG A 99 1.98 -1.42 34.28
C ARG A 99 0.59 -0.82 34.44
N THR A 100 0.46 0.22 35.26
CA THR A 100 -0.81 0.89 35.53
C THR A 100 -1.42 1.47 34.25
N ASN A 101 -0.63 2.14 33.40
CA ASN A 101 -1.13 2.69 32.14
C ASN A 101 -1.67 1.60 31.21
N VAL A 102 -0.97 0.47 31.08
CA VAL A 102 -1.40 -0.64 30.22
C VAL A 102 -2.63 -1.34 30.80
N GLU A 103 -2.72 -1.55 32.11
CA GLU A 103 -3.92 -2.10 32.76
C GLU A 103 -5.15 -1.21 32.54
N LEU A 104 -5.01 0.12 32.54
CA LEU A 104 -6.11 1.04 32.23
C LEU A 104 -6.58 0.93 30.77
N LEU A 105 -5.65 0.73 29.83
CA LEU A 105 -6.00 0.45 28.44
C LEU A 105 -6.75 -0.89 28.31
N LEU A 106 -6.26 -1.92 28.98
CA LEU A 106 -6.88 -3.25 29.01
C LEU A 106 -8.25 -3.24 29.69
N ALA A 107 -8.49 -2.38 30.67
CA ALA A 107 -9.80 -2.20 31.30
C ALA A 107 -10.87 -1.69 30.31
N ASN A 108 -10.45 -1.04 29.22
CA ASN A 108 -11.35 -0.54 28.18
C ASN A 108 -11.31 -1.39 26.89
N HIS A 109 -10.59 -2.52 26.89
CA HIS A 109 -10.33 -3.35 25.72
C HIS A 109 -10.91 -4.77 25.91
N PRO A 110 -11.58 -5.36 24.92
CA PRO A 110 -12.04 -6.74 25.01
C PRO A 110 -10.85 -7.71 25.09
N LYS A 111 -11.00 -8.80 25.83
CA LYS A 111 -9.98 -9.85 26.01
C LYS A 111 -10.25 -11.06 25.10
N ASP A 112 -10.62 -10.80 23.85
CA ASP A 112 -11.01 -11.80 22.84
C ASP A 112 -9.85 -12.18 21.90
N CYS A 113 -8.64 -12.29 22.43
CA CYS A 113 -7.43 -12.45 21.61
C CYS A 113 -7.45 -13.69 20.71
N LEU A 114 -8.13 -14.77 21.11
CA LEU A 114 -8.21 -16.03 20.37
C LEU A 114 -8.94 -15.91 19.03
N SER A 115 -9.89 -14.97 18.91
CA SER A 115 -10.66 -14.71 17.69
C SER A 115 -10.20 -13.45 16.96
N CYS A 116 -9.19 -12.74 17.46
CA CYS A 116 -8.76 -11.46 16.93
C CYS A 116 -7.78 -11.64 15.75
N LEU A 117 -8.00 -10.93 14.64
CA LEU A 117 -7.11 -10.91 13.47
C LEU A 117 -5.69 -10.38 13.77
N ARG A 118 -5.51 -9.75 14.94
CA ARG A 118 -4.21 -9.25 15.43
C ARG A 118 -3.55 -10.17 16.44
N ASN A 119 -4.08 -11.36 16.66
CA ASN A 119 -3.42 -12.35 17.49
C ASN A 119 -1.98 -12.59 16.97
N GLN A 120 -1.02 -12.71 17.88
CA GLN A 120 0.43 -12.88 17.61
C GLN A 120 1.15 -11.69 16.96
N ASN A 121 0.46 -10.60 16.61
CA ASN A 121 1.09 -9.36 16.11
C ASN A 121 0.45 -8.06 16.67
N CYS A 122 -0.21 -8.17 17.82
CA CYS A 122 -0.82 -7.05 18.54
C CYS A 122 0.21 -6.39 19.47
N GLU A 123 0.50 -5.10 19.26
CA GLU A 123 1.49 -4.37 20.07
C GLU A 123 1.04 -4.24 21.53
N LEU A 124 -0.28 -4.10 21.77
CA LEU A 124 -0.84 -4.06 23.13
C LEU A 124 -0.64 -5.40 23.87
N GLN A 125 -0.84 -6.52 23.17
CA GLN A 125 -0.63 -7.86 23.71
C GLN A 125 0.85 -8.06 24.07
N SER A 126 1.76 -7.71 23.14
CA SER A 126 3.20 -7.82 23.37
C SER A 126 3.67 -6.97 24.56
N ILE A 127 3.16 -5.75 24.69
CA ILE A 127 3.52 -4.87 25.81
C ILE A 127 2.93 -5.36 27.14
N ALA A 128 1.71 -5.89 27.13
CA ALA A 128 1.12 -6.48 28.33
C ALA A 128 1.96 -7.67 28.84
N SER A 129 2.39 -8.55 27.92
CA SER A 129 3.30 -9.66 28.23
C SER A 129 4.67 -9.16 28.72
N LEU A 130 5.27 -8.17 28.04
CA LEU A 130 6.56 -7.57 28.44
C LEU A 130 6.54 -7.03 29.88
N LEU A 131 5.39 -6.56 30.36
CA LEU A 131 5.21 -6.01 31.71
C LEU A 131 4.69 -7.04 32.74
N GLY A 132 4.54 -8.31 32.34
CA GLY A 132 4.02 -9.39 33.19
C GLY A 132 2.59 -9.16 33.68
N ILE A 133 1.73 -8.59 32.82
CA ILE A 133 0.33 -8.32 33.17
C ILE A 133 -0.52 -9.56 32.85
N ASP A 134 -0.70 -10.41 33.84
CA ASP A 134 -1.52 -11.63 33.70
C ASP A 134 -2.96 -11.41 34.18
N ASN A 135 -3.16 -10.48 35.11
CA ASN A 135 -4.47 -10.06 35.59
C ASN A 135 -4.58 -8.53 35.59
N VAL A 136 -5.77 -8.01 35.26
CA VAL A 136 -6.05 -6.58 35.21
C VAL A 136 -6.80 -6.20 36.48
N ARG A 137 -6.19 -5.35 37.31
CA ARG A 137 -6.75 -4.93 38.60
C ARG A 137 -7.99 -4.05 38.48
N PHE A 138 -8.17 -3.40 37.32
CA PHE A 138 -9.29 -2.51 37.06
C PHE A 138 -10.47 -3.27 36.43
N ALA A 139 -11.68 -2.97 36.90
CA ALA A 139 -12.90 -3.47 36.30
C ALA A 139 -13.07 -2.93 34.87
N GLN A 140 -13.77 -3.70 34.04
CA GLN A 140 -14.06 -3.30 32.67
C GLN A 140 -14.89 -2.01 32.64
N THR A 141 -14.38 -0.98 31.98
CA THR A 141 -14.99 0.36 31.98
C THR A 141 -16.04 0.52 30.87
N ARG A 142 -15.83 -0.13 29.72
CA ARG A 142 -16.82 -0.19 28.63
C ARG A 142 -17.76 -1.37 28.84
N LYS A 143 -18.91 -1.10 29.46
CA LYS A 143 -19.95 -2.11 29.76
C LYS A 143 -20.80 -2.52 28.56
N LYS A 144 -20.99 -1.62 27.59
CA LYS A 144 -21.79 -1.89 26.38
C LYS A 144 -20.87 -1.85 25.16
N PRO A 145 -20.86 -2.91 24.33
CA PRO A 145 -20.11 -2.88 23.08
C PRO A 145 -20.74 -1.86 22.13
N LEU A 146 -19.87 -1.20 21.39
CA LEU A 146 -20.23 -0.30 20.30
C LEU A 146 -20.39 -1.12 19.00
N PRO A 147 -21.26 -0.70 18.07
CA PRO A 147 -21.43 -1.40 16.80
C PRO A 147 -20.13 -1.39 15.98
N LEU A 148 -19.88 -2.48 15.26
CA LEU A 148 -18.83 -2.51 14.24
C LEU A 148 -19.22 -1.63 13.05
N ASP A 149 -18.23 -0.99 12.46
CA ASP A 149 -18.39 -0.32 11.18
C ASP A 149 -17.90 -1.24 10.05
N THR A 150 -18.86 -1.77 9.31
CA THR A 150 -18.68 -2.65 8.14
C THR A 150 -19.16 -2.00 6.85
N THR A 151 -19.33 -0.66 6.85
CA THR A 151 -19.87 0.10 5.71
C THR A 151 -18.91 0.12 4.52
N SER A 152 -17.60 0.04 4.77
CA SER A 152 -16.59 -0.05 3.71
C SER A 152 -16.49 -1.46 3.15
N VAL A 153 -16.35 -1.57 1.83
CA VAL A 153 -16.05 -2.82 1.13
C VAL A 153 -14.59 -3.27 1.30
N ALA A 154 -13.72 -2.42 1.86
CA ALA A 154 -12.28 -2.67 1.96
C ALA A 154 -11.76 -2.78 3.41
N LEU A 155 -12.45 -2.14 4.36
CA LEU A 155 -12.01 -2.01 5.75
C LEU A 155 -13.16 -2.34 6.71
N VAL A 156 -12.81 -2.95 7.84
CA VAL A 156 -13.71 -3.13 8.98
C VAL A 156 -13.11 -2.43 10.19
N ARG A 157 -13.96 -1.73 10.95
CA ARG A 157 -13.55 -1.02 12.14
C ARG A 157 -14.35 -1.49 13.35
N ASP A 158 -13.61 -1.95 14.36
CA ASP A 158 -14.13 -2.30 15.67
C ASP A 158 -13.71 -1.24 16.71
N PRO A 159 -14.61 -0.30 17.07
CA PRO A 159 -14.31 0.72 18.08
C PRO A 159 -14.05 0.13 19.47
N ASN A 160 -14.50 -1.09 19.76
CA ASN A 160 -14.25 -1.75 21.05
C ASN A 160 -12.78 -2.11 21.22
N LYS A 161 -12.07 -2.41 20.13
CA LYS A 161 -10.64 -2.72 20.11
C LYS A 161 -9.75 -1.47 20.07
N CYS A 162 -10.34 -0.28 20.01
CA CYS A 162 -9.59 0.98 19.94
C CYS A 162 -9.08 1.42 21.32
N ILE A 163 -7.78 1.71 21.40
CA ILE A 163 -7.11 2.26 22.60
C ILE A 163 -6.92 3.79 22.55
N LEU A 164 -7.58 4.48 21.61
CA LEU A 164 -7.49 5.94 21.41
C LEU A 164 -6.05 6.46 21.27
N CYS A 165 -5.17 5.67 20.65
CA CYS A 165 -3.76 6.05 20.48
C CYS A 165 -3.55 7.20 19.48
N GLY A 166 -4.51 7.45 18.58
CA GLY A 166 -4.44 8.51 17.58
C GLY A 166 -3.59 8.21 16.35
N ARG A 167 -2.89 7.06 16.26
CA ARG A 167 -2.04 6.71 15.09
C ARG A 167 -2.80 6.71 13.78
N CYS A 168 -4.02 6.16 13.77
CA CYS A 168 -4.88 6.11 12.60
C CYS A 168 -5.37 7.50 12.16
N VAL A 169 -5.67 8.38 13.11
CA VAL A 169 -6.06 9.78 12.83
C VAL A 169 -4.87 10.53 12.24
N ALA A 170 -3.71 10.48 12.91
CA ALA A 170 -2.51 11.18 12.47
C ALA A 170 -2.01 10.74 11.08
N VAL A 171 -2.06 9.43 10.76
CA VAL A 171 -1.67 9.01 9.39
C VAL A 171 -2.71 9.46 8.34
N CYS A 172 -3.99 9.52 8.71
CA CYS A 172 -5.05 9.97 7.80
C CYS A 172 -4.98 11.49 7.54
N SER A 173 -4.60 12.28 8.55
CA SER A 173 -4.42 13.73 8.43
C SER A 173 -3.05 14.10 7.87
N GLU A 174 -1.96 13.67 8.52
CA GLU A 174 -0.63 14.21 8.27
C GLU A 174 0.05 13.62 7.04
N VAL A 175 -0.25 12.36 6.71
CA VAL A 175 0.33 11.65 5.57
C VAL A 175 -0.62 11.67 4.38
N GLN A 176 -1.90 11.40 4.61
CA GLN A 176 -2.87 11.29 3.51
C GLN A 176 -3.62 12.61 3.24
N GLY A 177 -3.76 13.52 4.21
CA GLY A 177 -4.53 14.77 3.99
C GLY A 177 -6.00 14.54 3.65
N VAL A 178 -6.57 13.39 4.08
CA VAL A 178 -7.96 12.99 3.81
C VAL A 178 -8.88 13.35 4.97
N ASN A 179 -8.39 13.24 6.21
CA ASN A 179 -9.17 13.53 7.42
C ASN A 179 -10.50 12.76 7.52
N ALA A 180 -10.54 11.50 7.05
CA ALA A 180 -11.76 10.69 7.08
C ALA A 180 -12.19 10.26 8.50
N ILE A 181 -11.26 10.26 9.45
CA ILE A 181 -11.48 9.89 10.85
C ILE A 181 -10.80 10.88 11.78
N ASP A 182 -11.47 11.17 12.90
CA ASP A 182 -10.94 12.04 13.96
C ASP A 182 -11.47 11.59 15.35
N VAL A 183 -10.99 12.21 16.42
CA VAL A 183 -11.44 11.99 17.79
C VAL A 183 -12.71 12.81 18.06
N MET A 184 -13.81 12.12 18.33
CA MET A 184 -15.11 12.70 18.64
C MET A 184 -15.57 12.32 20.04
N GLY A 185 -16.44 13.15 20.63
CA GLY A 185 -16.98 12.95 21.97
C GLY A 185 -16.07 13.47 23.09
N ARG A 186 -16.47 13.22 24.35
CA ARG A 186 -15.75 13.65 25.55
C ARG A 186 -15.82 12.60 26.65
N GLY A 187 -14.81 12.58 27.53
CA GLY A 187 -14.75 11.66 28.68
C GLY A 187 -14.87 10.20 28.25
N ALA A 188 -15.77 9.45 28.90
CA ALA A 188 -16.01 8.05 28.59
C ALA A 188 -16.63 7.81 27.19
N LYS A 189 -17.17 8.85 26.54
CA LYS A 189 -17.77 8.77 25.20
C LYS A 189 -16.76 9.06 24.07
N THR A 190 -15.51 9.38 24.40
CA THR A 190 -14.47 9.68 23.40
C THR A 190 -14.19 8.47 22.52
N GLN A 191 -14.23 8.68 21.21
CA GLN A 191 -14.05 7.66 20.19
C GLN A 191 -13.30 8.25 19.00
N VAL A 192 -12.44 7.46 18.35
CA VAL A 192 -12.11 7.75 16.94
C VAL A 192 -13.38 7.47 16.15
N ALA A 193 -13.81 8.34 15.24
CA ALA A 193 -15.06 8.24 14.46
C ALA A 193 -14.93 8.97 13.12
N THR A 194 -15.79 8.62 12.16
CA THR A 194 -15.99 9.41 10.94
C THR A 194 -16.96 10.55 11.20
N PHE A 195 -17.09 11.48 10.26
CA PHE A 195 -18.09 12.55 10.30
C PHE A 195 -19.49 11.99 10.64
N PHE A 196 -20.11 12.53 11.69
CA PHE A 196 -21.39 12.06 12.26
C PHE A 196 -21.54 10.54 12.43
N PHE A 197 -20.44 9.81 12.67
CA PHE A 197 -20.46 8.36 12.83
C PHE A 197 -21.05 7.59 11.63
N LYS A 198 -21.03 8.17 10.42
CA LYS A 198 -21.59 7.55 9.21
C LYS A 198 -20.92 6.24 8.78
N GLY A 199 -19.72 5.94 9.27
CA GLY A 199 -18.89 4.80 8.87
C GLY A 199 -17.97 5.12 7.69
N LEU A 200 -16.88 4.35 7.57
CA LEU A 200 -15.80 4.57 6.60
C LEU A 200 -16.26 4.47 5.13
N GLY A 201 -17.27 3.67 4.84
CA GLY A 201 -17.82 3.53 3.49
C GLY A 201 -18.62 4.74 3.01
N ASN A 202 -19.14 5.55 3.95
CA ASN A 202 -20.13 6.59 3.71
C ASN A 202 -19.56 8.02 3.88
N VAL A 203 -18.24 8.17 3.83
CA VAL A 203 -17.52 9.45 3.90
C VAL A 203 -16.41 9.45 2.85
N ALA A 204 -15.70 10.57 2.70
CA ALA A 204 -14.55 10.73 1.80
C ALA A 204 -13.30 9.89 2.14
N CYS A 205 -13.47 8.71 2.75
CA CYS A 205 -12.40 7.73 2.95
C CYS A 205 -11.98 7.12 1.61
N THR A 206 -10.67 7.12 1.36
CA THR A 206 -10.07 6.59 0.14
C THR A 206 -9.82 5.07 0.17
N ASN A 207 -10.23 4.37 1.23
CA ASN A 207 -10.01 2.93 1.42
C ASN A 207 -8.53 2.47 1.39
N CYS A 208 -7.57 3.40 1.52
CA CYS A 208 -6.14 3.12 1.35
C CYS A 208 -5.52 2.19 2.43
N GLY A 209 -6.19 2.05 3.58
CA GLY A 209 -5.80 1.12 4.64
C GLY A 209 -4.57 1.51 5.44
N GLN A 210 -4.01 2.70 5.26
CA GLN A 210 -2.89 3.19 6.09
C GLN A 210 -3.25 3.23 7.57
N CYS A 211 -4.50 3.56 7.90
CA CYS A 211 -5.02 3.51 9.27
C CYS A 211 -5.05 2.09 9.87
N ALA A 212 -5.30 1.06 9.06
CA ALA A 212 -5.24 -0.35 9.49
C ALA A 212 -3.79 -0.78 9.71
N LEU A 213 -2.90 -0.41 8.78
CA LEU A 213 -1.48 -0.75 8.82
C LEU A 213 -0.78 -0.21 10.08
N VAL A 214 -1.15 1.00 10.52
CA VAL A 214 -0.58 1.62 11.72
C VAL A 214 -1.39 1.38 13.00
N CYS A 215 -2.48 0.63 12.96
CA CYS A 215 -3.22 0.32 14.18
C CYS A 215 -2.36 -0.59 15.07
N PRO A 216 -2.16 -0.32 16.37
CA PRO A 216 -1.43 -1.23 17.25
C PRO A 216 -2.26 -2.45 17.72
N THR A 217 -3.57 -2.43 17.48
CA THR A 217 -4.54 -3.45 17.91
C THR A 217 -5.41 -3.89 16.72
N GLY A 218 -6.46 -4.68 16.96
CA GLY A 218 -7.45 -5.08 15.94
C GLY A 218 -8.58 -4.08 15.70
N ALA A 219 -8.38 -2.78 15.95
CA ALA A 219 -9.46 -1.78 15.86
C ALA A 219 -9.83 -1.41 14.42
N ILE A 220 -8.87 -1.46 13.49
CA ILE A 220 -9.10 -1.26 12.06
C ILE A 220 -8.31 -2.33 11.32
N VAL A 221 -8.99 -3.09 10.49
CA VAL A 221 -8.44 -4.22 9.73
C VAL A 221 -8.98 -4.19 8.30
N GLU A 222 -8.34 -4.94 7.41
CA GLU A 222 -8.90 -5.24 6.10
C GLU A 222 -10.22 -6.01 6.23
N LYS A 223 -11.14 -5.79 5.28
CA LYS A 223 -12.30 -6.68 5.14
C LYS A 223 -11.83 -8.02 4.58
N ASP A 224 -11.95 -9.05 5.40
CA ASP A 224 -11.49 -10.40 5.07
C ASP A 224 -12.39 -11.04 3.99
N HIS A 225 -11.80 -11.54 2.91
CA HIS A 225 -12.48 -12.31 1.86
C HIS A 225 -11.97 -13.76 1.75
N THR A 226 -11.19 -14.24 2.72
CA THR A 226 -10.58 -15.58 2.67
C THR A 226 -11.63 -16.69 2.69
N ALA A 227 -12.75 -16.51 3.39
CA ALA A 227 -13.83 -17.50 3.44
C ALA A 227 -14.49 -17.69 2.08
N GLU A 228 -14.75 -16.60 1.36
CA GLU A 228 -15.32 -16.62 0.01
C GLU A 228 -14.36 -17.27 -0.98
N VAL A 229 -13.06 -16.98 -0.88
CA VAL A 229 -12.05 -17.59 -1.75
C VAL A 229 -11.88 -19.09 -1.43
N TRP A 230 -11.89 -19.50 -0.16
CA TRP A 230 -11.91 -20.92 0.21
C TRP A 230 -13.11 -21.64 -0.39
N LYS A 231 -14.30 -21.04 -0.32
CA LYS A 231 -15.51 -21.59 -0.93
C LYS A 231 -15.37 -21.74 -2.45
N ALA A 232 -14.79 -20.75 -3.14
CA ALA A 232 -14.55 -20.83 -4.57
C ALA A 232 -13.55 -21.94 -4.93
N LEU A 233 -12.43 -22.04 -4.20
CA LEU A 233 -11.40 -23.08 -4.39
C LEU A 233 -11.94 -24.51 -4.18
N GLN A 234 -12.95 -24.66 -3.32
CA GLN A 234 -13.57 -25.95 -3.01
C GLN A 234 -14.74 -26.30 -3.93
N ASP A 235 -15.17 -25.40 -4.81
CA ASP A 235 -16.24 -25.66 -5.77
C ASP A 235 -15.65 -26.28 -7.05
N PRO A 236 -15.89 -27.58 -7.32
CA PRO A 236 -15.31 -28.26 -8.49
C PRO A 236 -15.87 -27.76 -9.83
N LYS A 237 -16.94 -26.94 -9.82
CA LYS A 237 -17.49 -26.33 -11.02
C LYS A 237 -16.78 -25.03 -11.40
N LYS A 238 -15.98 -24.46 -10.49
CA LYS A 238 -15.33 -23.16 -10.71
C LYS A 238 -13.89 -23.35 -11.16
N VAL A 239 -13.49 -22.56 -12.14
CA VAL A 239 -12.09 -22.39 -12.53
C VAL A 239 -11.57 -21.16 -11.79
N VAL A 240 -10.81 -21.38 -10.73
CA VAL A 240 -10.31 -20.30 -9.88
C VAL A 240 -8.88 -19.94 -10.32
N VAL A 241 -8.74 -18.77 -10.93
CA VAL A 241 -7.44 -18.23 -11.35
C VAL A 241 -7.00 -17.15 -10.37
N VAL A 242 -5.68 -17.03 -10.17
CA VAL A 242 -5.10 -16.01 -9.29
C VAL A 242 -4.08 -15.16 -10.01
N GLU A 243 -4.08 -13.85 -9.76
CA GLU A 243 -3.01 -12.93 -10.13
C GLU A 243 -2.33 -12.36 -8.88
N THR A 244 -1.03 -12.09 -8.97
CA THR A 244 -0.26 -11.51 -7.85
C THR A 244 0.38 -10.18 -8.23
N ALA A 245 0.16 -9.16 -7.41
CA ALA A 245 0.78 -7.85 -7.63
C ALA A 245 2.31 -7.87 -7.41
N PRO A 246 3.05 -6.94 -8.04
CA PRO A 246 4.51 -6.87 -7.94
C PRO A 246 5.02 -6.83 -6.49
N ALA A 247 4.34 -6.15 -5.58
CA ALA A 247 4.81 -6.01 -4.19
C ALA A 247 4.55 -7.23 -3.29
N ILE A 248 3.79 -8.24 -3.75
CA ILE A 248 3.50 -9.43 -2.95
C ILE A 248 4.75 -10.28 -2.78
N ARG A 249 5.54 -10.46 -3.84
CA ARG A 249 6.78 -11.26 -3.83
C ARG A 249 7.86 -10.73 -2.87
N VAL A 250 7.75 -9.50 -2.38
CA VAL A 250 8.66 -8.93 -1.36
C VAL A 250 8.00 -8.74 0.01
N GLY A 251 6.67 -8.87 0.11
CA GLY A 251 5.93 -8.77 1.37
C GLY A 251 5.52 -10.13 1.95
N LEU A 252 5.23 -11.12 1.11
CA LEU A 252 4.68 -12.41 1.54
C LEU A 252 5.69 -13.18 2.41
N GLY A 253 6.96 -13.21 2.02
CA GLY A 253 8.01 -13.87 2.80
C GLY A 253 8.05 -13.36 4.24
N GLU A 254 7.91 -12.05 4.44
CA GLU A 254 7.89 -11.42 5.75
C GLU A 254 6.69 -11.87 6.60
N ALA A 255 5.50 -11.97 5.99
CA ALA A 255 4.31 -12.50 6.67
C ALA A 255 4.42 -13.99 7.02
N MET A 256 5.27 -14.72 6.29
CA MET A 256 5.59 -16.13 6.50
C MET A 256 6.83 -16.33 7.39
N GLY A 257 7.42 -15.26 7.95
CA GLY A 257 8.51 -15.33 8.93
C GLY A 257 9.92 -15.21 8.36
N MET A 258 10.08 -14.91 7.06
CA MET A 258 11.37 -14.63 6.43
C MET A 258 11.84 -13.19 6.67
N GLU A 259 13.10 -12.90 6.32
CA GLU A 259 13.67 -11.55 6.48
C GLU A 259 12.98 -10.49 5.62
N TRP A 260 13.00 -9.25 6.07
CA TRP A 260 12.44 -8.11 5.32
C TRP A 260 13.12 -7.91 3.97
N GLY A 261 12.33 -7.79 2.91
CA GLY A 261 12.82 -7.75 1.54
C GLY A 261 13.17 -9.11 0.94
N SER A 262 12.82 -10.23 1.57
CA SER A 262 12.96 -11.54 0.93
C SER A 262 12.16 -11.59 -0.38
N LEU A 263 12.82 -11.89 -1.49
CA LEU A 263 12.18 -12.08 -2.79
C LEU A 263 11.72 -13.55 -2.91
N VAL A 264 10.41 -13.77 -2.96
CA VAL A 264 9.80 -15.11 -2.86
C VAL A 264 8.91 -15.47 -4.04
N THR A 265 9.22 -14.96 -5.24
CA THR A 265 8.40 -15.11 -6.45
C THR A 265 8.03 -16.57 -6.72
N GLY A 266 9.02 -17.46 -6.91
CA GLY A 266 8.73 -18.87 -7.25
C GLY A 266 8.05 -19.65 -6.11
N LYS A 267 8.44 -19.41 -4.85
CA LYS A 267 7.80 -20.05 -3.68
C LYS A 267 6.35 -19.62 -3.52
N MET A 268 6.04 -18.35 -3.80
CA MET A 268 4.68 -17.83 -3.80
C MET A 268 3.81 -18.56 -4.83
N VAL A 269 4.33 -18.77 -6.05
CA VAL A 269 3.61 -19.49 -7.10
C VAL A 269 3.34 -20.95 -6.67
N ALA A 270 4.38 -21.64 -6.19
CA ALA A 270 4.26 -23.00 -5.67
C ALA A 270 3.21 -23.10 -4.55
N ALA A 271 3.19 -22.12 -3.64
CA ALA A 271 2.24 -22.05 -2.54
C ALA A 271 0.79 -21.86 -3.02
N LEU A 272 0.57 -20.98 -4.00
CA LEU A 272 -0.75 -20.76 -4.60
C LEU A 272 -1.27 -22.02 -5.31
N ARG A 273 -0.41 -22.74 -6.04
CA ARG A 273 -0.82 -24.03 -6.63
C ARG A 273 -1.25 -25.03 -5.56
N ARG A 274 -0.52 -25.10 -4.44
CA ARG A 274 -0.84 -25.99 -3.30
C ARG A 274 -2.10 -25.58 -2.55
N LEU A 275 -2.53 -24.31 -2.64
CA LEU A 275 -3.85 -23.89 -2.14
C LEU A 275 -5.01 -24.38 -3.01
N GLY A 276 -4.75 -24.84 -4.24
CA GLY A 276 -5.77 -25.35 -5.16
C GLY A 276 -6.21 -24.37 -6.25
N PHE A 277 -5.49 -23.27 -6.47
CA PHE A 277 -5.76 -22.40 -7.61
C PHE A 277 -5.52 -23.17 -8.92
N SER A 278 -6.47 -23.10 -9.85
CA SER A 278 -6.42 -23.81 -11.13
C SER A 278 -5.28 -23.29 -12.02
N LYS A 279 -5.04 -21.98 -11.95
CA LYS A 279 -3.92 -21.30 -12.62
C LYS A 279 -3.41 -20.14 -11.78
N VAL A 280 -2.09 -19.94 -11.82
CA VAL A 280 -1.36 -18.90 -11.11
C VAL A 280 -0.66 -18.01 -12.12
N PHE A 281 -1.14 -16.77 -12.22
CA PHE A 281 -0.69 -15.75 -13.16
C PHE A 281 -0.08 -14.54 -12.43
N ASP A 282 0.46 -13.60 -13.20
CA ASP A 282 1.16 -12.44 -12.66
C ASP A 282 0.49 -11.13 -13.10
N THR A 283 0.13 -10.26 -12.15
CA THR A 283 -0.36 -8.90 -12.47
C THR A 283 0.72 -8.08 -13.19
N GLN A 284 1.98 -8.50 -13.14
CA GLN A 284 3.02 -7.87 -13.96
C GLN A 284 2.77 -8.00 -15.47
N PHE A 285 2.10 -9.07 -15.93
CA PHE A 285 1.67 -9.16 -17.33
C PHE A 285 0.78 -7.97 -17.70
N SER A 286 -0.26 -7.71 -16.89
CA SER A 286 -1.17 -6.59 -17.13
C SER A 286 -0.57 -5.23 -16.77
N ALA A 287 0.50 -5.17 -15.99
CA ALA A 287 1.27 -3.94 -15.80
C ALA A 287 2.01 -3.55 -17.07
N ASP A 288 2.61 -4.51 -17.79
CA ASP A 288 3.15 -4.25 -19.13
C ASP A 288 2.04 -3.80 -20.09
N LEU A 289 0.84 -4.39 -20.00
CA LEU A 289 -0.33 -3.97 -20.77
C LEU A 289 -0.76 -2.54 -20.44
N THR A 290 -0.77 -2.16 -19.17
CA THR A 290 -1.07 -0.77 -18.75
C THR A 290 -0.07 0.20 -19.36
N ILE A 291 1.23 -0.12 -19.42
CA ILE A 291 2.22 0.75 -20.07
C ILE A 291 1.97 0.88 -21.57
N MET A 292 1.53 -0.19 -22.23
CA MET A 292 1.17 -0.12 -23.64
C MET A 292 0.01 0.85 -23.86
N GLU A 293 -1.08 0.75 -23.11
CA GLU A 293 -2.22 1.66 -23.27
C GLU A 293 -1.92 3.09 -22.78
N GLU A 294 -1.39 3.24 -21.57
CA GLU A 294 -1.15 4.55 -20.95
C GLU A 294 -0.03 5.32 -21.68
N GLY A 295 1.00 4.61 -22.16
CA GLY A 295 2.04 5.19 -23.00
C GLY A 295 1.51 5.72 -24.33
N HIS A 296 0.61 4.99 -24.99
CA HIS A 296 -0.03 5.45 -26.23
C HIS A 296 -1.05 6.56 -25.96
N GLU A 297 -1.78 6.53 -24.85
CA GLU A 297 -2.69 7.61 -24.44
C GLU A 297 -1.92 8.92 -24.23
N LEU A 298 -0.74 8.88 -23.58
CA LEU A 298 0.12 10.05 -23.42
C LEU A 298 0.53 10.63 -24.77
N ILE A 299 0.96 9.76 -25.69
CA ILE A 299 1.37 10.16 -27.05
C ILE A 299 0.18 10.78 -27.80
N GLN A 300 -1.00 10.17 -27.73
CA GLN A 300 -2.21 10.68 -28.36
C GLN A 300 -2.60 12.06 -27.81
N ARG A 301 -2.54 12.27 -26.48
CA ARG A 301 -2.81 13.57 -25.86
C ARG A 301 -1.80 14.63 -26.27
N LEU A 302 -0.52 14.28 -26.40
CA LEU A 302 0.53 15.17 -26.88
C LEU A 302 0.32 15.57 -28.36
N SER A 303 -0.02 14.62 -29.22
CA SER A 303 -0.17 14.86 -30.66
C SER A 303 -1.48 15.56 -31.04
N ASN A 304 -2.57 15.29 -30.31
CA ASN A 304 -3.91 15.73 -30.68
C ASN A 304 -4.46 16.87 -29.79
N GLY A 305 -3.62 17.48 -28.94
CA GLY A 305 -4.05 18.56 -28.04
C GLY A 305 -4.99 18.09 -26.93
N GLY A 306 -4.81 16.87 -26.44
CA GLY A 306 -5.56 16.32 -25.31
C GLY A 306 -5.26 17.04 -23.99
N LYS A 307 -6.06 16.76 -22.95
CA LYS A 307 -5.90 17.43 -21.65
C LYS A 307 -4.60 17.00 -20.97
N LEU A 308 -3.74 17.97 -20.66
CA LEU A 308 -2.46 17.81 -19.97
C LEU A 308 -2.40 18.70 -18.70
N PRO A 309 -1.66 18.31 -17.64
CA PRO A 309 -0.91 17.05 -17.51
C PRO A 309 -1.79 15.82 -17.53
N MET A 310 -1.28 14.69 -18.05
CA MET A 310 -1.91 13.40 -17.85
C MET A 310 -1.49 12.84 -16.48
N ILE A 311 -2.40 12.22 -15.74
CA ILE A 311 -2.14 11.66 -14.41
C ILE A 311 -2.44 10.17 -14.42
N THR A 312 -1.56 9.37 -13.84
CA THR A 312 -1.76 7.91 -13.78
C THR A 312 -3.00 7.52 -12.98
N SER A 313 -3.56 6.37 -13.33
CA SER A 313 -4.88 5.92 -12.82
C SER A 313 -4.84 4.62 -12.01
N CYS A 314 -3.68 3.95 -11.93
CA CYS A 314 -3.57 2.59 -11.41
C CYS A 314 -3.77 2.44 -9.88
N SER A 315 -3.69 3.55 -9.12
CA SER A 315 -3.81 3.57 -7.65
C SER A 315 -5.25 3.93 -7.21
N PRO A 316 -6.07 2.96 -6.76
CA PRO A 316 -7.50 3.20 -6.51
C PRO A 316 -7.79 4.15 -5.34
N GLY A 317 -6.90 4.23 -4.35
CA GLY A 317 -7.02 5.22 -3.27
C GLY A 317 -6.79 6.65 -3.77
N TRP A 318 -6.04 6.82 -4.85
CA TRP A 318 -5.80 8.10 -5.52
C TRP A 318 -6.99 8.46 -6.40
N ILE A 319 -7.50 7.51 -7.19
CA ILE A 319 -8.74 7.68 -7.94
C ILE A 319 -9.86 8.15 -7.01
N LYS A 320 -10.10 7.45 -5.90
CA LYS A 320 -11.17 7.86 -4.98
C LYS A 320 -10.91 9.23 -4.34
N PHE A 321 -9.64 9.64 -4.18
CA PHE A 321 -9.29 10.96 -3.67
C PHE A 321 -9.64 12.08 -4.67
N ILE A 322 -9.20 11.96 -5.93
CA ILE A 322 -9.51 12.97 -6.95
C ILE A 322 -11.01 13.05 -7.20
N GLU A 323 -11.72 11.91 -7.21
CA GLU A 323 -13.17 11.88 -7.33
C GLU A 323 -13.88 12.68 -6.24
N HIS A 324 -13.39 12.64 -4.98
CA HIS A 324 -14.02 13.35 -3.85
C HIS A 324 -13.61 14.83 -3.73
N PHE A 325 -12.33 15.14 -3.99
CA PHE A 325 -11.75 16.43 -3.60
C PHE A 325 -11.40 17.33 -4.78
N TYR A 326 -11.24 16.77 -5.98
CA TYR A 326 -10.80 17.49 -7.18
C TYR A 326 -11.54 16.99 -8.46
N PRO A 327 -12.88 16.89 -8.45
CA PRO A 327 -13.63 16.30 -9.56
C PRO A 327 -13.46 17.08 -10.88
N ASN A 328 -13.21 18.40 -10.81
CA ASN A 328 -12.91 19.24 -11.97
C ASN A 328 -11.62 18.83 -12.70
N SER A 329 -10.73 18.11 -12.01
CA SER A 329 -9.47 17.63 -12.56
C SER A 329 -9.56 16.21 -13.14
N LEU A 330 -10.73 15.55 -13.15
CA LEU A 330 -10.90 14.17 -13.63
C LEU A 330 -10.46 13.97 -15.09
N ALA A 331 -10.62 14.97 -15.95
CA ALA A 331 -10.18 14.92 -17.36
C ALA A 331 -8.66 14.74 -17.53
N HIS A 332 -7.88 15.04 -16.48
CA HIS A 332 -6.43 14.80 -16.47
C HIS A 332 -6.06 13.34 -16.22
N VAL A 333 -6.96 12.53 -15.65
CA VAL A 333 -6.67 11.14 -15.31
C VAL A 333 -6.62 10.29 -16.59
N SER A 334 -5.65 9.39 -16.67
CA SER A 334 -5.59 8.35 -17.71
C SER A 334 -6.86 7.50 -17.66
N THR A 335 -7.42 7.20 -18.82
CA THR A 335 -8.60 6.34 -18.92
C THR A 335 -8.25 4.87 -18.75
N CYS A 336 -6.97 4.51 -18.73
CA CYS A 336 -6.52 3.14 -18.55
C CYS A 336 -7.03 2.56 -17.22
N LYS A 337 -7.56 1.34 -17.26
CA LYS A 337 -7.79 0.52 -16.08
C LYS A 337 -6.46 0.21 -15.39
N SER A 338 -6.50 -0.08 -14.10
CA SER A 338 -5.29 -0.53 -13.41
C SER A 338 -4.86 -1.94 -13.85
N PRO A 339 -3.61 -2.37 -13.60
CA PRO A 339 -3.15 -3.71 -13.92
C PRO A 339 -4.07 -4.83 -13.39
N GLN A 340 -4.60 -4.69 -12.17
CA GLN A 340 -5.58 -5.65 -11.62
C GLN A 340 -6.81 -5.79 -12.52
N GLN A 341 -7.39 -4.67 -12.94
CA GLN A 341 -8.65 -4.66 -13.68
C GLN A 341 -8.44 -5.05 -15.14
N MET A 342 -7.32 -4.61 -15.74
CA MET A 342 -6.90 -5.10 -17.06
C MET A 342 -6.69 -6.62 -17.03
N PHE A 343 -6.05 -7.16 -15.99
CA PHE A 343 -5.89 -8.60 -15.84
C PHE A 343 -7.23 -9.33 -15.78
N GLY A 344 -8.13 -8.91 -14.89
CA GLY A 344 -9.45 -9.54 -14.75
C GLY A 344 -10.24 -9.54 -16.06
N SER A 345 -10.22 -8.41 -16.77
CA SER A 345 -10.84 -8.27 -18.08
C SER A 345 -10.25 -9.24 -19.10
N ILE A 346 -8.91 -9.34 -19.22
CA ILE A 346 -8.22 -10.25 -20.15
C ILE A 346 -8.39 -11.72 -19.75
N ALA A 347 -8.37 -12.04 -18.46
CA ALA A 347 -8.56 -13.40 -17.97
C ALA A 347 -9.97 -13.91 -18.33
N LYS A 348 -11.00 -13.10 -18.07
CA LYS A 348 -12.40 -13.46 -18.34
C LYS A 348 -12.83 -13.30 -19.80
N THR A 349 -11.99 -12.73 -20.67
CA THR A 349 -12.28 -12.61 -22.12
C THR A 349 -11.31 -13.47 -22.92
N TYR A 350 -10.13 -12.93 -23.23
CA TYR A 350 -9.11 -13.59 -24.05
C TYR A 350 -8.72 -14.98 -23.53
N TYR A 351 -8.42 -15.12 -22.24
CA TYR A 351 -8.01 -16.43 -21.71
C TYR A 351 -9.19 -17.41 -21.61
N ALA A 352 -10.36 -16.94 -21.16
CA ALA A 352 -11.58 -17.74 -21.12
C ALA A 352 -11.96 -18.27 -22.53
N GLU A 353 -11.92 -17.42 -23.55
CA GLU A 353 -12.19 -17.80 -24.95
C GLU A 353 -11.15 -18.81 -25.44
N LYS A 354 -9.85 -18.56 -25.21
CA LYS A 354 -8.77 -19.44 -25.65
C LYS A 354 -8.83 -20.83 -25.02
N MET A 355 -9.31 -20.93 -23.78
CA MET A 355 -9.43 -22.18 -23.03
C MET A 355 -10.82 -22.83 -23.11
N GLY A 356 -11.80 -22.19 -23.76
CA GLY A 356 -13.19 -22.68 -23.82
C GLY A 356 -13.90 -22.70 -22.46
N ILE A 357 -13.60 -21.73 -21.58
CA ILE A 357 -14.19 -21.62 -20.24
C ILE A 357 -15.36 -20.64 -20.28
N ASP A 358 -16.50 -21.01 -19.69
CA ASP A 358 -17.59 -20.05 -19.47
C ASP A 358 -17.14 -18.99 -18.45
N PRO A 359 -17.18 -17.68 -18.80
CA PRO A 359 -16.72 -16.62 -17.91
C PRO A 359 -17.50 -16.54 -16.59
N ARG A 360 -18.71 -17.11 -16.50
CA ARG A 360 -19.52 -17.20 -15.26
C ARG A 360 -18.99 -18.28 -14.30
N ASP A 361 -18.22 -19.23 -14.82
CA ASP A 361 -17.58 -20.29 -14.04
C ASP A 361 -16.11 -19.98 -13.71
N MET A 362 -15.56 -18.92 -14.28
CA MET A 362 -14.25 -18.41 -13.92
C MET A 362 -14.33 -17.44 -12.73
N VAL A 363 -13.54 -17.73 -11.69
CA VAL A 363 -13.34 -16.83 -10.54
C VAL A 363 -11.94 -16.27 -10.60
N VAL A 364 -11.82 -14.96 -10.73
CA VAL A 364 -10.53 -14.24 -10.71
C VAL A 364 -10.28 -13.69 -9.31
N VAL A 365 -9.21 -14.16 -8.69
CA VAL A 365 -8.74 -13.69 -7.38
C VAL A 365 -7.46 -12.88 -7.58
N SER A 366 -7.40 -11.67 -7.03
CA SER A 366 -6.19 -10.86 -7.04
C SER A 366 -5.53 -10.82 -5.67
N ILE A 367 -4.21 -11.00 -5.61
CA ILE A 367 -3.42 -10.83 -4.38
C ILE A 367 -2.72 -9.48 -4.44
N MET A 368 -3.10 -8.57 -3.55
CA MET A 368 -2.77 -7.16 -3.63
C MET A 368 -2.18 -6.63 -2.31
N PRO A 369 -1.14 -5.77 -2.34
CA PRO A 369 -0.60 -5.14 -1.14
C PRO A 369 -1.52 -4.01 -0.62
N CYS A 370 -2.78 -3.95 -1.07
CA CYS A 370 -3.64 -2.78 -1.00
C CYS A 370 -5.07 -3.18 -0.61
N THR A 371 -5.65 -2.50 0.37
CA THR A 371 -7.07 -2.68 0.72
C THR A 371 -7.99 -2.00 -0.29
N ALA A 372 -7.59 -0.86 -0.87
CA ALA A 372 -8.42 -0.13 -1.85
C ALA A 372 -8.65 -0.93 -3.14
N LYS A 373 -7.83 -1.93 -3.45
CA LYS A 373 -8.05 -2.85 -4.57
C LYS A 373 -9.31 -3.71 -4.41
N LYS A 374 -9.74 -3.98 -3.15
CA LYS A 374 -11.05 -4.60 -2.85
C LYS A 374 -12.21 -3.70 -3.27
N TYR A 375 -12.07 -2.39 -3.05
CA TYR A 375 -13.05 -1.41 -3.50
C TYR A 375 -13.06 -1.33 -5.03
N GLU A 376 -11.88 -1.26 -5.66
CA GLU A 376 -11.77 -1.21 -7.12
C GLU A 376 -12.43 -2.40 -7.81
N ALA A 377 -12.23 -3.63 -7.29
CA ALA A 377 -12.84 -4.86 -7.80
C ALA A 377 -14.39 -4.88 -7.73
N LYS A 378 -15.00 -3.95 -7.00
CA LYS A 378 -16.46 -3.84 -6.85
C LYS A 378 -17.02 -2.54 -7.39
N ARG A 379 -16.23 -1.77 -8.15
CA ARG A 379 -16.70 -0.57 -8.83
C ARG A 379 -17.65 -0.97 -9.97
N PRO A 380 -18.85 -0.35 -10.10
CA PRO A 380 -19.85 -0.74 -11.11
C PRO A 380 -19.33 -0.77 -12.54
N GLU A 381 -18.38 0.08 -12.89
CA GLU A 381 -17.77 0.15 -14.22
C GLU A 381 -16.73 -0.95 -14.49
N MET A 382 -16.30 -1.72 -13.49
CA MET A 382 -15.33 -2.83 -13.63
C MET A 382 -16.02 -4.13 -14.03
N MET A 383 -16.78 -4.06 -15.13
CA MET A 383 -17.56 -5.16 -15.71
C MET A 383 -17.31 -5.28 -17.23
N GLY A 384 -16.11 -4.92 -17.69
CA GLY A 384 -15.77 -4.93 -19.12
C GLY A 384 -15.93 -6.31 -19.75
N ALA A 385 -15.51 -7.36 -19.05
CA ALA A 385 -15.68 -8.73 -19.50
C ALA A 385 -17.15 -9.15 -19.57
N PHE A 386 -18.00 -8.72 -18.63
CA PHE A 386 -19.43 -8.99 -18.71
C PHE A 386 -20.06 -8.34 -19.95
N HIS A 387 -19.76 -7.06 -20.22
CA HIS A 387 -20.27 -6.37 -21.41
C HIS A 387 -19.78 -7.02 -22.71
N TYR A 388 -18.52 -7.46 -22.75
CA TYR A 388 -17.96 -8.20 -23.88
C TYR A 388 -18.76 -9.47 -24.23
N TRP A 389 -19.19 -10.21 -23.20
CA TRP A 389 -19.94 -11.45 -23.35
C TRP A 389 -21.45 -11.25 -23.45
N GLN A 390 -21.98 -10.08 -23.08
CA GLN A 390 -23.41 -9.85 -22.93
C GLN A 390 -24.19 -10.21 -24.20
N ALA A 391 -23.77 -9.66 -25.35
CA ALA A 391 -24.38 -9.98 -26.63
C ALA A 391 -24.00 -11.38 -27.16
N ARG A 392 -22.79 -11.85 -26.84
CA ARG A 392 -22.24 -13.12 -27.37
C ARG A 392 -22.85 -14.37 -26.75
N LEU A 393 -23.24 -14.28 -25.48
CA LEU A 393 -23.82 -15.38 -24.70
C LEU A 393 -25.26 -15.11 -24.28
N ASN A 394 -25.88 -14.02 -24.79
CA ASN A 394 -27.22 -13.57 -24.41
C ASN A 394 -27.39 -13.45 -22.88
N LEU A 395 -26.40 -12.85 -22.21
CA LEU A 395 -26.40 -12.72 -20.75
C LEU A 395 -27.44 -11.69 -20.29
N LEU A 396 -28.11 -12.00 -19.18
CA LEU A 396 -29.09 -11.12 -18.54
C LEU A 396 -28.48 -10.41 -17.34
N GLU A 397 -29.22 -9.45 -16.78
CA GLU A 397 -28.83 -8.68 -15.58
C GLU A 397 -28.40 -9.57 -14.40
N LYS A 398 -29.07 -10.72 -14.23
CA LYS A 398 -28.77 -11.70 -13.17
C LYS A 398 -27.44 -12.43 -13.36
N ASP A 399 -26.89 -12.40 -14.58
CA ASP A 399 -25.65 -13.06 -14.95
C ASP A 399 -24.44 -12.11 -14.82
N LYS A 400 -24.64 -10.92 -14.26
CA LYS A 400 -23.57 -9.93 -14.07
C LYS A 400 -22.44 -10.45 -13.22
N PHE A 401 -21.22 -10.16 -13.67
CA PHE A 401 -19.99 -10.43 -12.93
C PHE A 401 -18.99 -9.28 -13.12
N TYR A 402 -18.12 -9.12 -12.14
CA TYR A 402 -17.02 -8.15 -12.20
C TYR A 402 -15.80 -8.75 -12.92
N ASP A 403 -14.94 -7.89 -13.45
CA ASP A 403 -13.66 -8.27 -14.06
C ASP A 403 -12.79 -9.06 -13.05
N VAL A 404 -12.79 -8.63 -11.77
CA VAL A 404 -12.14 -9.33 -10.65
C VAL A 404 -13.17 -9.64 -9.56
N ASP A 405 -13.24 -10.91 -9.13
CA ASP A 405 -14.26 -11.36 -8.17
C ASP A 405 -13.85 -11.05 -6.73
N TYR A 406 -12.60 -11.32 -6.37
CA TYR A 406 -12.09 -11.11 -5.02
C TYR A 406 -10.69 -10.53 -5.06
N ALA A 407 -10.43 -9.56 -4.18
CA ALA A 407 -9.07 -9.11 -3.88
C ALA A 407 -8.71 -9.53 -2.45
N LEU A 408 -7.59 -10.22 -2.28
CA LEU A 408 -6.99 -10.58 -1.00
C LEU A 408 -5.75 -9.72 -0.75
N THR A 409 -5.53 -9.34 0.50
CA THR A 409 -4.30 -8.68 0.92
C THR A 409 -3.14 -9.67 1.10
N THR A 410 -1.90 -9.16 1.18
CA THR A 410 -0.73 -9.98 1.58
C THR A 410 -0.98 -10.71 2.90
N ARG A 411 -1.64 -10.04 3.86
CA ARG A 411 -1.98 -10.62 5.17
C ARG A 411 -3.03 -11.72 5.07
N GLU A 412 -4.04 -11.56 4.23
CA GLU A 412 -5.06 -12.59 3.96
C GLU A 412 -4.45 -13.84 3.33
N LEU A 413 -3.61 -13.68 2.30
CA LEU A 413 -2.92 -14.82 1.69
C LEU A 413 -2.05 -15.54 2.71
N ALA A 414 -1.26 -14.81 3.51
CA ALA A 414 -0.44 -15.43 4.54
C ALA A 414 -1.27 -16.20 5.58
N ARG A 415 -2.48 -15.74 5.92
CA ARG A 415 -3.39 -16.50 6.78
C ARG A 415 -3.87 -17.78 6.10
N MET A 416 -4.27 -17.73 4.83
CA MET A 416 -4.68 -18.92 4.08
C MET A 416 -3.55 -19.95 3.99
N LEU A 417 -2.32 -19.53 3.71
CA LEU A 417 -1.16 -20.43 3.66
C LEU A 417 -0.90 -21.11 5.01
N LYS A 418 -1.02 -20.36 6.11
CA LYS A 418 -0.91 -20.92 7.47
C LYS A 418 -2.05 -21.89 7.79
N GLN A 419 -3.28 -21.57 7.40
CA GLN A 419 -4.44 -22.45 7.56
C GLN A 419 -4.26 -23.77 6.78
N ALA A 420 -3.67 -23.70 5.59
CA ALA A 420 -3.34 -24.85 4.76
C ALA A 420 -2.12 -25.64 5.25
N SER A 421 -1.50 -25.25 6.37
CA SER A 421 -0.29 -25.87 6.92
C SER A 421 0.87 -25.95 5.93
N ILE A 422 1.00 -24.96 5.03
CA ILE A 422 2.06 -24.91 4.03
C ILE A 422 3.36 -24.44 4.69
N LYS A 423 4.39 -25.29 4.67
CA LYS A 423 5.75 -24.95 5.07
C LYS A 423 6.44 -24.13 3.98
N PHE A 424 6.18 -22.83 3.98
CA PHE A 424 6.53 -21.91 2.90
C PHE A 424 8.04 -21.84 2.58
N ASP A 425 8.89 -21.87 3.61
CA ASP A 425 10.35 -21.82 3.49
C ASP A 425 10.94 -23.05 2.77
N ALA A 426 10.25 -24.20 2.85
CA ALA A 426 10.67 -25.46 2.26
C ALA A 426 10.12 -25.69 0.85
N LEU A 427 9.33 -24.77 0.30
CA LEU A 427 8.81 -24.90 -1.06
C LEU A 427 9.92 -24.73 -2.09
N GLU A 428 9.90 -25.60 -3.10
CA GLU A 428 10.65 -25.38 -4.33
C GLU A 428 10.04 -24.23 -5.12
N GLU A 429 10.87 -23.58 -5.94
CA GLU A 429 10.42 -22.48 -6.78
C GLU A 429 9.71 -23.03 -8.02
N GLU A 430 8.59 -22.42 -8.38
CA GLU A 430 7.86 -22.76 -9.60
C GLU A 430 7.54 -21.48 -10.39
N GLU A 431 7.44 -21.62 -11.70
CA GLU A 431 7.15 -20.50 -12.61
C GLU A 431 5.64 -20.25 -12.71
N PHE A 432 5.24 -19.02 -13.07
CA PHE A 432 3.85 -18.69 -13.38
C PHE A 432 3.34 -19.45 -14.61
N ASP A 433 2.02 -19.57 -14.74
CA ASP A 433 1.38 -20.24 -15.88
C ASP A 433 1.30 -19.32 -17.12
N ASP A 434 1.49 -19.89 -18.31
CA ASP A 434 1.26 -19.20 -19.59
C ASP A 434 -0.24 -19.15 -19.95
N PRO A 435 -0.68 -18.17 -20.78
CA PRO A 435 0.10 -17.09 -21.39
C PRO A 435 0.17 -15.81 -20.54
N LEU A 436 -0.53 -15.74 -19.39
CA LEU A 436 -0.68 -14.51 -18.61
C LEU A 436 0.34 -14.40 -17.45
N GLY A 437 1.38 -15.23 -17.45
CA GLY A 437 2.43 -15.25 -16.42
C GLY A 437 3.73 -14.52 -16.81
N GLN A 438 3.91 -14.19 -18.09
CA GLN A 438 5.16 -13.58 -18.57
C GLN A 438 5.18 -12.07 -18.36
N SER A 439 6.29 -11.57 -17.84
CA SER A 439 6.46 -10.14 -17.52
C SER A 439 7.87 -9.62 -17.74
N THR A 440 7.98 -8.31 -17.91
CA THR A 440 9.26 -7.60 -18.05
C THR A 440 9.73 -6.96 -16.75
N GLY A 441 10.99 -6.53 -16.72
CA GLY A 441 11.53 -5.71 -15.63
C GLY A 441 10.81 -4.37 -15.43
N ALA A 442 10.20 -3.79 -16.48
CA ALA A 442 9.39 -2.58 -16.36
C ALA A 442 8.12 -2.83 -15.51
N ALA A 443 7.48 -3.98 -15.67
CA ALA A 443 6.35 -4.37 -14.83
C ALA A 443 6.74 -4.67 -13.38
N VAL A 444 7.96 -5.16 -13.14
CA VAL A 444 8.46 -5.45 -11.79
C VAL A 444 8.49 -4.18 -10.92
N ILE A 445 8.97 -3.08 -11.48
CA ILE A 445 9.17 -1.83 -10.72
C ILE A 445 7.88 -1.09 -10.38
N PHE A 446 6.72 -1.45 -10.95
CA PHE A 446 5.40 -0.89 -10.58
C PHE A 446 5.11 -0.92 -9.08
N GLY A 447 5.71 -1.87 -8.36
CA GLY A 447 5.55 -1.97 -6.91
C GLY A 447 6.07 -0.76 -6.14
N ALA A 448 7.12 -0.09 -6.66
CA ALA A 448 7.80 1.04 -6.04
C ALA A 448 7.29 2.38 -6.59
N THR A 449 7.32 3.43 -5.76
CA THR A 449 7.01 4.80 -6.22
C THR A 449 8.00 5.25 -7.30
N GLY A 450 7.46 5.75 -8.42
CA GLY A 450 8.22 6.14 -9.60
C GLY A 450 8.42 5.01 -10.60
N GLY A 451 8.04 3.78 -10.26
CA GLY A 451 8.19 2.64 -11.16
C GLY A 451 7.25 2.67 -12.35
N VAL A 452 6.03 3.20 -12.19
CA VAL A 452 5.07 3.35 -13.29
C VAL A 452 5.56 4.41 -14.27
N MET A 453 6.00 5.56 -13.73
CA MET A 453 6.64 6.63 -14.49
C MET A 453 7.85 6.11 -15.26
N GLU A 454 8.76 5.42 -14.58
CA GLU A 454 9.95 4.86 -15.22
C GLU A 454 9.59 3.87 -16.34
N ALA A 455 8.64 2.96 -16.10
CA ALA A 455 8.18 2.01 -17.10
C ALA A 455 7.51 2.68 -18.31
N ALA A 456 6.69 3.70 -18.08
CA ALA A 456 6.05 4.51 -19.12
C ALA A 456 7.10 5.24 -19.97
N LEU A 457 8.09 5.87 -19.34
CA LEU A 457 9.17 6.58 -20.04
C LEU A 457 10.03 5.64 -20.89
N ARG A 458 10.34 4.42 -20.39
CA ARG A 458 11.07 3.39 -21.15
C ARG A 458 10.37 3.08 -22.49
N THR A 459 9.05 2.94 -22.46
CA THR A 459 8.26 2.62 -23.67
C THR A 459 8.02 3.85 -24.54
N ALA A 460 7.55 4.95 -23.95
CA ALA A 460 7.25 6.18 -24.70
C ALA A 460 8.47 6.70 -25.47
N TYR A 461 9.67 6.62 -24.88
CA TYR A 461 10.90 7.05 -25.56
C TYR A 461 11.13 6.30 -26.87
N GLU A 462 11.19 4.97 -26.84
CA GLU A 462 11.51 4.20 -28.05
C GLU A 462 10.36 4.22 -29.07
N VAL A 463 9.10 4.23 -28.60
CA VAL A 463 7.92 4.31 -29.48
C VAL A 463 7.89 5.62 -30.25
N VAL A 464 8.18 6.76 -29.60
CA VAL A 464 8.17 8.10 -30.22
C VAL A 464 9.43 8.35 -31.03
N THR A 465 10.60 8.06 -30.46
CA THR A 465 11.88 8.42 -31.09
C THR A 465 12.30 7.44 -32.19
N LYS A 466 11.75 6.21 -32.18
CA LYS A 466 12.22 5.06 -32.96
C LYS A 466 13.71 4.76 -32.76
N LYS A 467 14.31 5.27 -31.68
CA LYS A 467 15.71 5.07 -31.30
C LYS A 467 15.77 4.18 -30.07
N HIS A 468 16.82 3.36 -30.01
CA HIS A 468 17.08 2.53 -28.84
C HIS A 468 17.50 3.38 -27.63
N LEU A 469 16.91 3.12 -26.47
CA LEU A 469 17.22 3.80 -25.23
C LEU A 469 18.49 3.19 -24.60
N GLN A 470 19.56 3.98 -24.52
CA GLN A 470 20.87 3.51 -24.02
C GLN A 470 20.87 3.10 -22.54
N SER A 471 20.06 3.76 -21.71
CA SER A 471 19.89 3.43 -20.30
C SER A 471 18.41 3.43 -19.94
N VAL A 472 17.94 2.29 -19.44
CA VAL A 472 16.55 2.12 -18.98
C VAL A 472 16.33 2.60 -17.55
N ASP A 473 17.40 2.94 -16.83
CA ASP A 473 17.35 3.29 -15.41
C ASP A 473 17.17 4.80 -15.20
N PHE A 474 15.94 5.24 -14.91
CA PHE A 474 15.61 6.65 -14.63
C PHE A 474 15.77 6.99 -13.14
N GLN A 475 17.01 7.17 -12.67
CA GLN A 475 17.29 7.38 -11.24
C GLN A 475 16.58 8.60 -10.64
N ALA A 476 16.30 9.65 -11.43
CA ALA A 476 15.65 10.88 -10.98
C ALA A 476 14.21 10.67 -10.46
N VAL A 477 13.54 9.59 -10.85
CA VAL A 477 12.17 9.29 -10.39
C VAL A 477 12.13 8.20 -9.31
N ARG A 478 13.28 7.63 -8.94
CA ARG A 478 13.41 6.62 -7.87
C ARG A 478 13.57 7.27 -6.49
N GLY A 479 13.39 6.47 -5.43
CA GLY A 479 13.59 6.93 -4.05
C GLY A 479 12.29 7.32 -3.32
N LEU A 480 12.43 7.75 -2.07
CA LEU A 480 11.34 7.98 -1.11
C LEU A 480 11.08 9.47 -0.81
N GLU A 481 11.57 10.37 -1.65
CA GLU A 481 11.21 11.78 -1.59
C GLU A 481 9.74 11.96 -1.99
N GLY A 482 9.03 12.81 -1.23
CA GLY A 482 7.57 12.94 -1.32
C GLY A 482 7.05 13.30 -2.72
N ILE A 483 7.72 14.24 -3.37
CA ILE A 483 7.52 14.62 -4.77
C ILE A 483 8.89 14.59 -5.44
N LYS A 484 9.00 13.85 -6.54
CA LYS A 484 10.20 13.77 -7.38
C LYS A 484 9.87 14.32 -8.75
N THR A 485 10.83 14.96 -9.40
CA THR A 485 10.63 15.57 -10.72
C THR A 485 11.79 15.23 -11.64
N ALA A 486 11.50 15.15 -12.94
CA ALA A 486 12.52 14.99 -13.97
C ALA A 486 12.11 15.71 -15.26
N GLU A 487 13.10 16.02 -16.10
CA GLU A 487 12.88 16.46 -17.48
C GLU A 487 13.44 15.36 -18.40
N VAL A 488 12.63 14.93 -19.36
CA VAL A 488 12.98 13.88 -20.33
C VAL A 488 12.81 14.44 -21.73
N ASP A 489 13.84 14.32 -22.55
CA ASP A 489 13.80 14.78 -23.95
C ASP A 489 13.32 13.65 -24.87
N LEU A 490 12.14 13.83 -25.47
CA LEU A 490 11.61 12.97 -26.52
C LEU A 490 11.83 13.63 -27.88
N ASN A 491 13.02 13.43 -28.46
CA ASN A 491 13.38 13.88 -29.80
C ASN A 491 13.15 15.40 -30.04
N GLY A 492 13.56 16.24 -29.08
CA GLY A 492 13.41 17.69 -29.10
C GLY A 492 12.22 18.21 -28.28
N THR A 493 11.30 17.32 -27.87
CA THR A 493 10.18 17.68 -26.99
C THR A 493 10.54 17.40 -25.54
N LYS A 494 10.76 18.46 -24.76
CA LYS A 494 11.08 18.38 -23.33
C LYS A 494 9.82 18.10 -22.51
N LEU A 495 9.69 16.89 -21.99
CA LEU A 495 8.63 16.49 -21.09
C LEU A 495 9.06 16.67 -19.64
N LYS A 496 8.32 17.49 -18.90
CA LYS A 496 8.49 17.59 -17.44
C LYS A 496 7.57 16.58 -16.78
N VAL A 497 8.13 15.72 -15.94
CA VAL A 497 7.37 14.70 -15.23
C VAL A 497 7.46 14.87 -13.72
N ALA A 498 6.41 14.45 -13.02
CA ALA A 498 6.39 14.40 -11.57
C ALA A 498 5.94 13.04 -11.05
N VAL A 499 6.49 12.63 -9.93
CA VAL A 499 6.08 11.43 -9.19
C VAL A 499 5.78 11.86 -7.76
N ALA A 500 4.53 11.69 -7.34
CA ALA A 500 4.12 11.91 -5.96
C ALA A 500 3.73 10.59 -5.31
N HIS A 501 4.16 10.39 -4.08
CA HIS A 501 3.56 9.38 -3.21
C HIS A 501 2.95 10.05 -1.98
N THR A 502 1.87 9.46 -1.46
CA THR A 502 0.93 10.04 -0.49
C THR A 502 -0.06 11.04 -1.08
N LEU A 503 -1.28 11.03 -0.58
CA LEU A 503 -2.33 11.93 -1.05
C LEU A 503 -2.12 13.39 -0.62
N LYS A 504 -1.35 13.64 0.44
CA LYS A 504 -0.95 15.01 0.80
C LYS A 504 -0.04 15.64 -0.26
N ASN A 505 0.88 14.86 -0.82
CA ASN A 505 1.71 15.33 -1.93
C ASN A 505 0.93 15.41 -3.24
N ALA A 506 0.00 14.48 -3.48
CA ALA A 506 -0.93 14.55 -4.61
C ALA A 506 -1.74 15.85 -4.62
N ARG A 507 -2.18 16.30 -3.44
CA ARG A 507 -2.88 17.57 -3.24
C ARG A 507 -2.11 18.77 -3.78
N ILE A 508 -0.81 18.84 -3.50
CA ILE A 508 0.07 19.92 -3.96
C ILE A 508 0.08 19.99 -5.50
N LEU A 509 0.20 18.84 -6.18
CA LEU A 509 0.23 18.78 -7.63
C LEU A 509 -1.13 19.12 -8.26
N LEU A 510 -2.23 18.67 -7.64
CA LEU A 510 -3.58 19.01 -8.09
C LEU A 510 -3.91 20.50 -7.95
N GLU A 511 -3.51 21.11 -6.83
CA GLU A 511 -3.68 22.55 -6.63
C GLU A 511 -2.91 23.37 -7.67
N GLN A 512 -1.73 22.91 -8.10
CA GLN A 512 -1.01 23.52 -9.22
C GLN A 512 -1.78 23.37 -10.55
N ILE A 513 -2.42 22.23 -10.80
CA ILE A 513 -3.22 21.99 -12.00
C ILE A 513 -4.43 22.92 -12.03
N GLU A 514 -5.21 23.00 -10.95
CA GLU A 514 -6.42 23.84 -10.90
C GLU A 514 -6.11 25.34 -11.00
N LYS A 515 -4.93 25.77 -10.54
CA LYS A 515 -4.44 27.15 -10.72
C LYS A 515 -3.88 27.44 -12.11
N GLY A 516 -3.71 26.42 -12.96
CA GLY A 516 -3.05 26.55 -14.26
C GLY A 516 -1.54 26.81 -14.16
N GLU A 517 -0.93 26.51 -13.02
CA GLU A 517 0.50 26.73 -12.71
C GLU A 517 1.34 25.46 -12.88
N SER A 518 0.73 24.31 -13.15
CA SER A 518 1.43 23.02 -13.24
C SER A 518 2.40 23.01 -14.42
N PRO A 519 3.72 22.81 -14.19
CA PRO A 519 4.72 22.78 -15.25
C PRO A 519 4.85 21.39 -15.90
N TYR A 520 4.09 20.40 -15.43
CA TYR A 520 4.27 18.99 -15.80
C TYR A 520 3.40 18.59 -16.97
N THR A 521 3.85 17.57 -17.68
CA THR A 521 3.15 16.94 -18.79
C THR A 521 2.57 15.59 -18.39
N PHE A 522 3.28 14.86 -17.53
CA PHE A 522 2.85 13.55 -17.03
C PHE A 522 3.17 13.40 -15.54
N ILE A 523 2.20 12.90 -14.78
CA ILE A 523 2.28 12.81 -13.32
C ILE A 523 1.91 11.39 -12.86
N GLU A 524 2.80 10.74 -12.11
CA GLU A 524 2.47 9.52 -11.38
C GLU A 524 2.00 9.87 -9.96
N ILE A 525 0.86 9.31 -9.53
CA ILE A 525 0.39 9.44 -8.15
C ILE A 525 0.14 8.08 -7.50
N MET A 526 0.87 7.84 -6.41
CA MET A 526 0.72 6.67 -5.56
C MET A 526 0.15 7.06 -4.19
N THR A 527 -0.92 6.41 -3.75
CA THR A 527 -1.56 6.75 -2.47
C THR A 527 -0.68 6.48 -1.24
N CYS A 528 0.13 5.42 -1.26
CA CYS A 528 0.81 4.95 -0.05
C CYS A 528 2.28 5.42 0.00
N PRO A 529 2.84 5.69 1.20
CA PRO A 529 4.26 5.99 1.33
C PRO A 529 5.14 4.91 0.70
N GLY A 530 6.05 5.28 -0.22
CA GLY A 530 6.90 4.32 -0.93
C GLY A 530 6.18 3.50 -2.01
N GLY A 531 4.96 3.87 -2.40
CA GLY A 531 4.17 3.14 -3.40
C GLY A 531 3.47 1.90 -2.82
N CYS A 532 3.21 0.92 -3.66
CA CYS A 532 2.53 -0.33 -3.27
C CYS A 532 3.32 -1.15 -2.23
N LEU A 533 4.64 -0.95 -2.15
CA LEU A 533 5.49 -1.53 -1.08
C LEU A 533 5.08 -1.11 0.34
N GLY A 534 4.44 0.07 0.49
CA GLY A 534 3.90 0.57 1.74
C GLY A 534 2.37 0.44 1.85
N GLY A 535 1.74 -0.36 0.99
CA GLY A 535 0.28 -0.44 0.88
C GLY A 535 -0.42 -0.95 2.14
N GLY A 536 -1.68 -0.54 2.34
CA GLY A 536 -2.46 -0.88 3.53
C GLY A 536 -2.73 -2.37 3.73
N GLY A 537 -2.50 -3.22 2.72
CA GLY A 537 -2.61 -4.68 2.78
C GLY A 537 -1.30 -5.41 3.10
N GLN A 538 -0.18 -4.69 3.25
CA GLN A 538 1.13 -5.28 3.51
C GLN A 538 1.28 -5.85 4.94
N PRO A 539 2.30 -6.69 5.20
CA PRO A 539 2.60 -7.17 6.54
C PRO A 539 2.79 -6.02 7.54
N ILE A 540 2.43 -6.29 8.80
CA ILE A 540 2.64 -5.37 9.92
C ILE A 540 3.85 -5.90 10.72
N PRO A 541 4.87 -5.08 11.00
CA PRO A 541 4.98 -3.65 10.73
C PRO A 541 5.40 -3.32 9.28
N THR A 542 5.19 -2.07 8.86
CA THR A 542 5.73 -1.51 7.62
C THR A 542 6.34 -0.13 7.91
N THR A 543 7.65 -0.09 8.13
CA THR A 543 8.43 1.13 8.40
C THR A 543 9.15 1.63 7.15
N THR A 544 9.79 2.80 7.24
CA THR A 544 10.59 3.36 6.15
C THR A 544 11.76 2.45 5.77
N GLU A 545 12.41 1.81 6.74
CA GLU A 545 13.50 0.84 6.52
C GLU A 545 13.02 -0.42 5.80
N ILE A 546 11.86 -0.95 6.19
CA ILE A 546 11.26 -2.11 5.53
C ILE A 546 10.93 -1.77 4.08
N ARG A 547 10.35 -0.59 3.82
CA ARG A 547 10.06 -0.14 2.44
C ARG A 547 11.33 -0.05 1.59
N LYS A 548 12.45 0.42 2.15
CA LYS A 548 13.75 0.46 1.44
C LYS A 548 14.22 -0.94 1.04
N LYS A 549 14.22 -1.89 1.97
CA LYS A 549 14.59 -3.31 1.69
C LYS A 549 13.69 -3.96 0.64
N ARG A 550 12.38 -3.70 0.71
CA ARG A 550 11.41 -4.16 -0.30
C ARG A 550 11.73 -3.55 -1.67
N ALA A 551 12.06 -2.25 -1.73
CA ALA A 551 12.36 -1.55 -2.98
C ALA A 551 13.68 -2.05 -3.61
N GLU A 552 14.73 -2.22 -2.81
CA GLU A 552 16.01 -2.79 -3.26
C GLU A 552 15.82 -4.15 -3.94
N SER A 553 14.93 -4.98 -3.40
CA SER A 553 14.65 -6.31 -3.95
C SER A 553 13.86 -6.27 -5.25
N ILE A 554 12.92 -5.34 -5.39
CA ILE A 554 12.19 -5.08 -6.64
C ILE A 554 13.15 -4.62 -7.76
N TYR A 555 14.03 -3.65 -7.48
CA TYR A 555 15.01 -3.19 -8.48
C TYR A 555 16.05 -4.27 -8.82
N ARG A 556 16.42 -5.11 -7.86
CA ARG A 556 17.29 -6.28 -8.10
C ARG A 556 16.63 -7.29 -9.03
N GLU A 557 15.32 -7.49 -8.93
CA GLU A 557 14.56 -8.37 -9.82
C GLU A 557 14.44 -7.78 -11.24
N ASP A 558 14.14 -6.48 -11.38
CA ASP A 558 14.15 -5.78 -12.68
C ASP A 558 15.51 -5.93 -13.38
N ALA A 559 16.61 -5.72 -12.66
CA ALA A 559 17.97 -5.85 -13.22
C ALA A 559 18.33 -7.28 -13.66
N ARG A 560 17.63 -8.30 -13.17
CA ARG A 560 17.85 -9.72 -13.52
C ARG A 560 16.96 -10.21 -14.67
N LYS A 561 15.93 -9.46 -15.05
CA LYS A 561 15.05 -9.81 -16.16
C LYS A 561 15.79 -9.60 -17.49
N GLY A 562 15.70 -10.58 -18.39
CA GLY A 562 16.26 -10.47 -19.74
C GLY A 562 15.56 -9.42 -20.60
N ILE A 563 14.26 -9.20 -20.38
CA ILE A 563 13.45 -8.16 -21.03
C ILE A 563 13.03 -7.14 -19.99
N ARG A 564 13.34 -5.86 -20.22
CA ARG A 564 13.14 -4.77 -19.23
C ARG A 564 12.23 -3.64 -19.74
N LYS A 565 11.59 -3.82 -20.89
CA LYS A 565 10.71 -2.83 -21.52
C LYS A 565 9.38 -3.48 -21.90
N SER A 566 8.25 -2.90 -21.50
CA SER A 566 6.93 -3.53 -21.63
C SER A 566 6.54 -3.86 -23.07
N HIS A 567 6.88 -3.01 -24.03
CA HIS A 567 6.59 -3.24 -25.46
C HIS A 567 7.39 -4.39 -26.10
N GLU A 568 8.40 -4.92 -25.41
CA GLU A 568 9.15 -6.10 -25.83
C GLU A 568 8.62 -7.41 -25.21
N ASN A 569 7.58 -7.35 -24.37
CA ASN A 569 6.98 -8.55 -23.79
C ASN A 569 6.32 -9.40 -24.89
N PRO A 570 6.82 -10.63 -25.18
CA PRO A 570 6.28 -11.45 -26.27
C PRO A 570 4.81 -11.82 -26.07
N ALA A 571 4.40 -12.07 -24.83
CA ALA A 571 3.03 -12.43 -24.51
C ALA A 571 2.06 -11.26 -24.73
N ILE A 572 2.52 -10.02 -24.49
CA ILE A 572 1.74 -8.81 -24.78
C ILE A 572 1.64 -8.56 -26.28
N GLN A 573 2.75 -8.72 -27.02
CA GLN A 573 2.73 -8.62 -28.48
C GLN A 573 1.77 -9.64 -29.10
N GLN A 574 1.77 -10.87 -28.58
CA GLN A 574 0.84 -11.91 -28.99
C GLN A 574 -0.62 -11.53 -28.67
N LEU A 575 -0.89 -11.00 -27.47
CA LEU A 575 -2.23 -10.53 -27.09
C LEU A 575 -2.76 -9.47 -28.05
N TYR A 576 -1.94 -8.47 -28.42
CA TYR A 576 -2.34 -7.48 -29.43
C TYR A 576 -2.57 -8.14 -30.79
N LYS A 577 -1.64 -8.96 -31.27
CA LYS A 577 -1.77 -9.62 -32.58
C LYS A 577 -3.04 -10.46 -32.70
N GLU A 578 -3.35 -11.27 -31.69
CA GLU A 578 -4.47 -12.20 -31.71
C GLU A 578 -5.79 -11.50 -31.39
N PHE A 579 -5.80 -10.64 -30.37
CA PHE A 579 -7.04 -10.19 -29.72
C PHE A 579 -7.26 -8.67 -29.80
N LEU A 580 -6.38 -7.87 -29.17
CA LEU A 580 -6.61 -6.42 -28.99
C LEU A 580 -6.29 -5.56 -30.23
N LYS A 581 -5.61 -6.13 -31.22
CA LYS A 581 -5.10 -5.52 -32.47
C LYS A 581 -3.99 -4.51 -32.24
N GLU A 582 -4.31 -3.35 -31.70
CA GLU A 582 -3.36 -2.27 -31.43
C GLU A 582 -3.75 -1.51 -30.13
N PRO A 583 -2.79 -0.84 -29.47
CA PRO A 583 -3.11 0.05 -28.36
C PRO A 583 -4.13 1.10 -28.75
N LEU A 584 -5.07 1.41 -27.86
CA LEU A 584 -6.19 2.34 -28.07
C LEU A 584 -7.17 1.94 -29.19
N SER A 585 -7.15 0.68 -29.65
CA SER A 585 -8.19 0.15 -30.53
C SER A 585 -9.56 0.14 -29.85
N HIS A 586 -10.65 -0.02 -30.61
CA HIS A 586 -12.00 -0.12 -30.05
C HIS A 586 -12.13 -1.22 -28.98
N VAL A 587 -11.61 -2.42 -29.28
CA VAL A 587 -11.67 -3.57 -28.36
C VAL A 587 -10.81 -3.32 -27.12
N SER A 588 -9.64 -2.70 -27.31
CA SER A 588 -8.79 -2.31 -26.18
C SER A 588 -9.48 -1.28 -25.29
N HIS A 589 -10.10 -0.26 -25.87
CA HIS A 589 -10.85 0.77 -25.14
C HIS A 589 -12.00 0.18 -24.31
N GLU A 590 -12.81 -0.71 -24.90
CA GLU A 590 -13.92 -1.35 -24.19
C GLU A 590 -13.47 -2.21 -22.99
N LEU A 591 -12.33 -2.91 -23.14
CA LEU A 591 -11.89 -3.89 -22.16
C LEU A 591 -10.92 -3.31 -21.12
N LEU A 592 -10.06 -2.39 -21.54
CA LEU A 592 -8.88 -1.93 -20.80
C LEU A 592 -8.97 -0.46 -20.38
N HIS A 593 -9.99 0.27 -20.80
CA HIS A 593 -10.22 1.65 -20.37
C HIS A 593 -11.51 1.77 -19.54
N THR A 594 -11.62 2.86 -18.81
CA THR A 594 -12.72 3.16 -17.90
C THR A 594 -12.90 4.67 -17.79
N GLU A 595 -14.04 5.05 -17.23
CA GLU A 595 -14.32 6.42 -16.82
C GLU A 595 -14.39 6.50 -15.30
N TYR A 596 -14.24 7.72 -14.78
CA TYR A 596 -14.30 8.01 -13.35
C TYR A 596 -15.42 9.00 -13.06
N THR A 597 -15.97 8.92 -11.85
CA THR A 597 -17.19 9.65 -11.48
C THR A 597 -16.88 10.70 -10.43
N GLU A 598 -17.42 11.89 -10.58
CA GLU A 598 -17.44 12.88 -9.50
C GLU A 598 -18.13 12.32 -8.25
N ARG A 599 -17.53 12.55 -7.08
CA ARG A 599 -18.07 12.19 -5.78
C ARG A 599 -18.13 13.43 -4.89
N GLY A 600 -19.22 13.60 -4.15
CA GLY A 600 -19.27 14.58 -3.06
C GLY A 600 -18.42 14.16 -1.85
N VAL A 601 -18.12 15.09 -0.94
CA VAL A 601 -17.30 14.85 0.26
C VAL A 601 -18.09 14.20 1.42
N TYR A 602 -19.44 14.21 1.39
CA TYR A 602 -20.31 13.87 2.52
C TYR A 602 -21.43 12.88 2.24
#